data_AF-A0A419J0H5-F1
#
_entry.id   AF-A0A419J0H5-F1
#
_cell.length_a   1.000
_cell.length_b   1.000
_cell.length_c   1.000
_cell.angle_alpha   90.00
_cell.angle_beta   90.00
_cell.angle_gamma   90.00
#
_symmetry.space_group_name_H-M   'P 1'
#
loop_
_entity.id
_entity.type
_entity.pdbx_description
1 polymer ?
#
loop_
_entity_poly.entity_id
_entity_poly.type
_entity_poly.pdbx_seq_one_letter_code
_entity_poly.pdbx_strand_id
1 'polypeptide(L)'
;MISDKLIIGNIFITVIIVLACSVTSCTHMLVSQPLEIELPAADKTPPQAADMADIRWTVKATGGIGSYTYDFHLRKGKEERTVQSGPLSYWDWSPYEPGRYRVRAVVRDFRDNMADSGWSPEYEIMPELIAETITADRPSPQAANMADIRWTS
;
A
#
# COMPACT_ATOMS: atom_id res chain seq x y z
N MET A 1 -43.12 -52.14 -8.76
CA MET A 1 -44.11 -51.04 -8.86
C MET A 1 -43.54 -49.88 -8.06
N ILE A 2 -43.25 -48.66 -8.52
CA ILE A 2 -43.42 -47.90 -9.78
C ILE A 2 -42.34 -46.77 -9.71
N SER A 3 -41.68 -46.29 -10.76
CA SER A 3 -41.42 -46.74 -12.15
C SER A 3 -40.30 -45.84 -12.74
N ASP A 4 -39.63 -46.25 -13.83
CA ASP A 4 -38.58 -45.43 -14.48
C ASP A 4 -39.07 -44.08 -15.01
N LYS A 5 -38.20 -43.06 -14.94
CA LYS A 5 -38.17 -41.94 -15.90
C LYS A 5 -36.81 -41.24 -15.92
N LEU A 6 -35.89 -41.80 -16.70
CA LEU A 6 -34.73 -41.05 -17.21
C LEU A 6 -35.21 -40.21 -18.42
N ILE A 7 -35.14 -38.88 -18.34
CA ILE A 7 -35.31 -37.98 -19.49
C ILE A 7 -34.05 -37.14 -19.63
N ILE A 8 -33.58 -37.06 -20.87
CA ILE A 8 -32.29 -36.51 -21.29
C ILE A 8 -32.35 -34.98 -21.38
N GLY A 9 -31.30 -34.28 -20.92
CA GLY A 9 -31.12 -32.84 -21.16
C GLY A 9 -29.84 -32.28 -20.53
N ASN A 10 -28.85 -31.95 -21.36
CA ASN A 10 -27.61 -31.21 -21.08
C ASN A 10 -26.92 -31.40 -19.71
N ILE A 11 -25.86 -32.22 -19.71
CA ILE A 11 -24.86 -32.31 -18.63
C ILE A 11 -24.02 -31.03 -18.60
N PHE A 12 -24.43 -30.02 -17.82
CA PHE A 12 -23.58 -28.91 -17.34
C PHE A 12 -24.25 -28.17 -16.16
N ILE A 13 -24.48 -28.83 -15.03
CA ILE A 13 -24.60 -28.15 -13.73
C ILE A 13 -23.73 -28.86 -12.69
N THR A 14 -22.91 -28.05 -12.03
CA THR A 14 -22.10 -28.26 -10.83
C THR A 14 -22.52 -29.42 -9.93
N VAL A 15 -21.55 -30.27 -9.58
CA VAL A 15 -21.68 -31.32 -8.58
C VAL A 15 -21.93 -30.71 -7.19
N ILE A 16 -23.20 -30.64 -6.77
CA ILE A 16 -23.57 -30.38 -5.38
C ILE A 16 -23.83 -31.73 -4.70
N ILE A 17 -22.80 -32.29 -4.07
CA ILE A 17 -22.97 -33.43 -3.15
C ILE A 17 -23.52 -32.88 -1.84
N VAL A 18 -24.85 -32.87 -1.69
CA VAL A 18 -25.48 -32.75 -0.37
C VAL A 18 -25.54 -34.15 0.24
N LEU A 19 -24.46 -34.54 0.93
CA LEU A 19 -24.49 -35.73 1.77
C LEU A 19 -25.27 -35.40 3.05
N ALA A 20 -26.50 -35.90 3.16
CA ALA A 20 -27.25 -35.82 4.41
C ALA A 20 -26.58 -36.74 5.45
N CYS A 21 -25.91 -36.16 6.45
CA CYS A 21 -25.39 -36.89 7.60
C CYS A 21 -25.81 -36.18 8.89
N SER A 22 -26.55 -36.90 9.73
CA SER A 22 -27.20 -36.39 10.94
C SER A 22 -26.32 -36.57 12.18
N VAL A 23 -25.61 -35.52 12.60
CA VAL A 23 -25.10 -35.37 13.98
C VAL A 23 -24.86 -33.90 14.33
N THR A 24 -25.02 -33.59 15.62
CA THR A 24 -24.88 -32.24 16.20
C THR A 24 -23.46 -31.70 16.09
N SER A 25 -23.14 -31.00 15.01
CA SER A 25 -22.05 -30.02 14.96
C SER A 25 -22.39 -28.94 13.95
N CYS A 26 -22.86 -27.79 14.44
CA CYS A 26 -23.08 -26.61 13.61
C CYS A 26 -21.76 -25.87 13.38
N THR A 27 -20.76 -26.59 12.84
CA THR A 27 -19.58 -25.96 12.22
C THR A 27 -20.05 -25.25 10.96
N HIS A 28 -20.47 -24.00 11.15
CA HIS A 28 -20.81 -23.09 10.07
C HIS A 28 -19.60 -23.00 9.15
N MET A 29 -19.68 -23.61 7.97
CA MET A 29 -18.60 -23.55 6.98
C MET A 29 -18.58 -22.14 6.40
N LEU A 30 -17.91 -21.23 7.11
CA LEU A 30 -17.66 -19.86 6.67
C LEU A 30 -16.80 -19.92 5.40
N VAL A 31 -17.48 -19.91 4.26
CA VAL A 31 -16.87 -19.58 2.97
C VAL A 31 -16.53 -18.10 3.03
N SER A 32 -15.31 -17.79 3.47
CA SER A 32 -14.77 -16.45 3.39
C SER A 32 -14.64 -16.04 1.93
N GLN A 33 -15.03 -14.80 1.62
CA GLN A 33 -14.59 -14.12 0.40
C GLN A 33 -13.05 -14.22 0.28
N PRO A 34 -12.50 -14.32 -0.95
CA PRO A 34 -11.05 -14.41 -1.15
C PRO A 34 -10.33 -13.21 -0.53
N LEU A 35 -9.07 -13.40 -0.14
CA LEU A 35 -8.24 -12.29 0.31
C LEU A 35 -7.85 -11.43 -0.91
N GLU A 36 -8.32 -10.20 -0.92
CA GLU A 36 -8.05 -9.19 -1.95
C GLU A 36 -7.34 -7.99 -1.32
N ILE A 37 -6.57 -7.26 -2.13
CA ILE A 37 -5.67 -6.20 -1.68
C ILE A 37 -5.58 -5.10 -2.75
N GLU A 38 -5.70 -3.84 -2.32
CA GLU A 38 -5.50 -2.68 -3.18
C GLU A 38 -4.01 -2.30 -3.30
N LEU A 39 -3.64 -1.58 -4.36
CA LEU A 39 -2.30 -1.00 -4.47
C LEU A 39 -2.00 -0.05 -3.29
N PRO A 40 -0.75 -0.03 -2.77
CA PRO A 40 -0.35 0.94 -1.75
C PRO A 40 -0.55 2.36 -2.24
N ALA A 41 -1.19 3.19 -1.43
CA ALA A 41 -1.45 4.60 -1.71
C ALA A 41 -0.64 5.48 -0.75
N ALA A 42 0.13 6.42 -1.29
CA ALA A 42 0.81 7.45 -0.50
C ALA A 42 -0.15 8.59 -0.14
N ASP A 43 0.02 9.17 1.05
CA ASP A 43 -0.74 10.34 1.51
C ASP A 43 -0.29 11.67 0.83
N LYS A 44 0.93 11.68 0.27
CA LYS A 44 1.53 12.82 -0.43
C LYS A 44 1.77 12.48 -1.90
N THR A 45 1.52 13.43 -2.79
CA THR A 45 1.77 13.27 -4.23
C THR A 45 3.26 13.51 -4.56
N PRO A 46 3.91 12.67 -5.39
CA PRO A 46 5.26 12.94 -5.85
C PRO A 46 5.30 14.13 -6.83
N PRO A 47 6.46 14.81 -6.99
CA PRO A 47 7.71 14.57 -6.27
C PRO A 47 7.66 15.07 -4.82
N GLN A 48 8.50 14.51 -3.95
CA GLN A 48 8.76 15.00 -2.59
C GLN A 48 10.27 15.23 -2.41
N ALA A 49 10.68 16.18 -1.57
CA ALA A 49 12.10 16.38 -1.25
C ALA A 49 12.56 15.35 -0.20
N ALA A 50 13.81 14.89 -0.33
CA ALA A 50 14.47 14.09 0.70
C ALA A 50 14.56 14.88 2.02
N ASP A 51 14.51 14.16 3.14
CA ASP A 51 14.63 14.65 4.53
C ASP A 51 13.64 15.75 4.96
N MET A 52 12.62 16.04 4.13
CA MET A 52 11.64 17.11 4.38
C MET A 52 10.40 16.66 5.16
N ALA A 53 9.85 15.47 4.87
CA ALA A 53 8.61 14.98 5.47
C ALA A 53 8.45 13.46 5.38
N ASP A 54 7.82 12.86 6.39
CA ASP A 54 7.40 11.47 6.34
C ASP A 54 6.23 11.26 5.35
N ILE A 55 6.27 10.19 4.57
CA ILE A 55 5.23 9.78 3.62
C ILE A 55 4.55 8.54 4.17
N ARG A 56 3.23 8.60 4.38
CA ARG A 56 2.43 7.46 4.82
C ARG A 56 1.93 6.67 3.63
N TRP A 57 2.41 5.43 3.49
CA TRP A 57 1.83 4.45 2.57
C TRP A 57 0.74 3.66 3.29
N THR A 58 -0.47 3.65 2.74
CA THR A 58 -1.62 2.90 3.29
C THR A 58 -2.08 1.84 2.30
N VAL A 59 -2.49 0.68 2.81
CA VAL A 59 -3.00 -0.45 2.04
C VAL A 59 -4.39 -0.82 2.57
N LYS A 60 -5.30 -1.17 1.66
CA LYS A 60 -6.57 -1.81 2.03
C LYS A 60 -6.52 -3.29 1.65
N ALA A 61 -6.94 -4.13 2.58
CA ALA A 61 -7.17 -5.55 2.35
C ALA A 61 -8.61 -5.91 2.73
N THR A 62 -9.21 -6.80 1.97
CA THR A 62 -10.59 -7.26 2.16
C THR A 62 -10.67 -8.78 2.03
N GLY A 63 -11.60 -9.39 2.76
CA GLY A 63 -11.81 -10.84 2.73
C GLY A 63 -10.76 -11.64 3.48
N GLY A 64 -10.54 -12.90 3.09
CA GLY A 64 -9.81 -13.85 3.93
C GLY A 64 -10.48 -14.07 5.30
N ILE A 65 -9.71 -14.52 6.28
CA ILE A 65 -10.17 -14.95 7.60
C ILE A 65 -9.31 -14.34 8.72
N GLY A 66 -9.96 -13.70 9.68
CA GLY A 66 -9.34 -13.25 10.92
C GLY A 66 -8.49 -11.98 10.76
N SER A 67 -7.45 -11.85 11.58
CA SER A 67 -6.51 -10.73 11.56
C SER A 67 -5.52 -10.83 10.41
N TYR A 68 -5.10 -9.68 9.88
CA TYR A 68 -4.07 -9.59 8.84
C TYR A 68 -2.67 -9.29 9.41
N THR A 69 -1.66 -9.83 8.75
CA THR A 69 -0.26 -9.36 8.81
C THR A 69 0.11 -8.75 7.47
N TYR A 70 0.80 -7.61 7.48
CA TYR A 70 1.25 -6.86 6.32
C TYR A 70 2.77 -6.86 6.25
N ASP A 71 3.33 -7.23 5.09
CA ASP A 71 4.73 -7.07 4.73
C ASP A 71 4.85 -5.98 3.64
N PHE A 72 5.38 -4.81 4.00
CA PHE A 72 5.69 -3.74 3.05
C PHE A 72 7.08 -3.95 2.46
N HIS A 73 7.21 -3.82 1.14
CA HIS A 73 8.50 -3.82 0.46
C HIS A 73 8.69 -2.54 -0.36
N LEU A 74 9.91 -2.00 -0.31
CA LEU A 74 10.36 -0.86 -1.08
C LEU A 74 11.36 -1.32 -2.15
N ARG A 75 11.22 -0.81 -3.37
CA ARG A 75 12.17 -1.04 -4.47
C ARG A 75 12.73 0.27 -5.02
N LYS A 76 14.06 0.33 -5.19
CA LYS A 76 14.81 1.38 -5.88
C LYS A 76 15.62 0.75 -7.01
N GLY A 77 15.24 1.01 -8.26
CA GLY A 77 15.86 0.35 -9.42
C GLY A 77 15.72 -1.18 -9.35
N LYS A 78 16.84 -1.88 -9.14
CA LYS A 78 16.89 -3.35 -8.97
C LYS A 78 16.90 -3.82 -7.52
N GLU A 79 17.13 -2.92 -6.56
CA GLU A 79 17.24 -3.26 -5.15
C GLU A 79 15.85 -3.29 -4.52
N GLU A 80 15.52 -4.39 -3.86
CA GLU A 80 14.27 -4.61 -3.14
C GLU A 80 14.58 -4.95 -1.68
N ARG A 81 13.82 -4.38 -0.74
CA ARG A 81 13.90 -4.71 0.68
C ARG A 81 12.52 -4.70 1.32
N THR A 82 12.28 -5.62 2.25
CA THR A 82 11.18 -5.50 3.22
C THR A 82 11.50 -4.35 4.17
N VAL A 83 10.55 -3.45 4.39
CA VAL A 83 10.72 -2.22 5.18
C VAL A 83 9.88 -2.22 6.46
N GLN A 84 8.78 -2.97 6.48
CA GLN A 84 7.95 -3.18 7.66
C GLN A 84 7.24 -4.53 7.56
N SER A 85 7.13 -5.23 8.68
CA SER A 85 6.33 -6.45 8.84
C SER A 85 5.51 -6.33 10.13
N GLY A 86 4.19 -6.56 10.09
CA GLY A 86 3.35 -6.50 11.29
C GLY A 86 1.86 -6.29 11.03
N PRO A 87 1.05 -5.99 12.07
CA PRO A 87 -0.41 -5.85 11.94
C PRO A 87 -0.87 -4.50 11.37
N LEU A 88 0.04 -3.54 11.15
CA LEU A 88 -0.29 -2.20 10.67
C LEU A 88 -0.52 -2.20 9.16
N SER A 89 -1.69 -1.75 8.73
CA SER A 89 -2.07 -1.56 7.32
C SER A 89 -1.46 -0.31 6.68
N TYR A 90 -0.50 0.33 7.35
CA TYR A 90 0.22 1.50 6.87
C TYR A 90 1.68 1.44 7.30
N TRP A 91 2.55 2.09 6.53
CA TRP A 91 3.97 2.28 6.80
C TRP A 91 4.31 3.76 6.64
N ASP A 92 4.93 4.34 7.66
CA ASP A 92 5.47 5.70 7.63
C ASP A 92 6.93 5.67 7.17
N TRP A 93 7.22 6.38 6.08
CA TRP A 93 8.53 6.38 5.42
C TRP A 93 9.15 7.77 5.40
N SER A 94 10.32 7.91 6.01
CA SER A 94 11.20 9.07 5.86
C SER A 94 12.19 8.81 4.71
N PRO A 95 12.04 9.46 3.53
CA PRO A 95 12.98 9.31 2.42
C PRO A 95 14.20 10.23 2.59
N TYR A 96 15.40 9.65 2.77
CA TYR A 96 16.67 10.39 2.89
C TYR A 96 17.54 10.34 1.61
N GLU A 97 17.11 9.58 0.61
CA GLU A 97 17.85 9.33 -0.62
C GLU A 97 17.01 9.73 -1.85
N PRO A 98 17.52 10.58 -2.75
CA PRO A 98 16.86 10.87 -4.01
C PRO A 98 16.76 9.65 -4.94
N GLY A 99 15.71 9.63 -5.77
CA GLY A 99 15.51 8.60 -6.79
C GLY A 99 14.05 8.25 -7.01
N ARG A 100 13.82 7.23 -7.85
CA ARG A 100 12.49 6.70 -8.15
C ARG A 100 12.28 5.38 -7.42
N TYR A 101 11.22 5.34 -6.63
CA TYR A 101 10.87 4.24 -5.74
C TYR A 101 9.54 3.61 -6.16
N ARG A 102 9.30 2.38 -5.73
CA ARG A 102 7.97 1.73 -5.77
C ARG A 102 7.74 0.96 -4.49
N VAL A 103 6.48 0.85 -4.07
CA VAL A 103 6.06 0.09 -2.89
C VAL A 103 5.15 -1.06 -3.33
N ARG A 104 5.28 -2.23 -2.70
CA ARG A 104 4.23 -3.27 -2.69
C ARG A 104 3.90 -3.63 -1.24
N ALA A 105 2.73 -4.22 -1.04
CA ALA A 105 2.43 -4.94 0.19
C ALA A 105 2.02 -6.37 -0.13
N VAL A 106 2.46 -7.29 0.73
CA VAL A 106 1.96 -8.67 0.79
C VAL A 106 1.16 -8.79 2.08
N VAL A 107 -0.09 -9.24 1.98
CA VAL A 107 -0.97 -9.42 3.12
C VAL A 107 -1.22 -10.90 3.34
N ARG A 108 -1.21 -11.31 4.60
CA ARG A 108 -1.44 -12.67 5.07
C ARG A 108 -2.55 -12.68 6.11
N ASP A 109 -3.53 -13.57 5.95
CA ASP A 109 -4.61 -13.75 6.94
C ASP A 109 -4.27 -14.80 8.02
N PHE A 110 -5.20 -15.07 8.95
CA PHE A 110 -4.99 -16.03 10.04
C PHE A 110 -4.81 -17.49 9.58
N ARG A 111 -5.15 -17.83 8.34
CA ARG A 111 -4.98 -19.17 7.75
C ARG A 111 -3.82 -19.25 6.76
N ASP A 112 -2.89 -18.30 6.81
CA ASP A 112 -1.77 -18.18 5.86
C ASP A 112 -2.23 -17.98 4.40
N ASN A 113 -3.47 -17.57 4.13
CA ASN A 113 -3.84 -17.12 2.78
C ASN A 113 -3.09 -15.82 2.49
N MET A 114 -2.49 -15.71 1.31
CA MET A 114 -1.65 -14.58 0.92
C MET A 114 -2.21 -13.86 -0.31
N ALA A 115 -2.12 -12.53 -0.31
CA ALA A 115 -2.39 -11.67 -1.45
C ALA A 115 -1.27 -10.64 -1.63
N ASP A 116 -0.88 -10.35 -2.88
CA ASP A 116 0.15 -9.38 -3.25
C ASP A 116 -0.51 -8.22 -4.01
N SER A 117 -0.25 -6.98 -3.60
CA SER A 117 -0.81 -5.78 -4.25
C SER A 117 -0.28 -5.52 -5.65
N GLY A 118 0.83 -6.15 -6.02
CA GLY A 118 1.70 -5.68 -7.09
C GLY A 118 2.41 -4.38 -6.70
N TRP A 119 3.26 -3.89 -7.60
CA TRP A 119 4.02 -2.67 -7.40
C TRP A 119 3.21 -1.42 -7.71
N SER A 120 3.31 -0.42 -6.84
CA SER A 120 2.84 0.94 -7.10
C SER A 120 3.39 1.54 -8.41
N PRO A 121 2.75 2.62 -8.91
CA PRO A 121 3.42 3.58 -9.79
C PRO A 121 4.75 4.07 -9.20
N GLU A 122 5.60 4.67 -10.05
CA GLU A 122 6.86 5.27 -9.59
C GLU A 122 6.59 6.50 -8.71
N TYR A 123 7.30 6.54 -7.58
CA TYR A 123 7.27 7.64 -6.63
C TYR A 123 8.63 8.34 -6.65
N GLU A 124 8.64 9.64 -6.93
CA GLU A 124 9.86 10.41 -7.11
C GLU A 124 10.25 11.16 -5.83
N ILE A 125 11.48 10.92 -5.36
CA ILE A 125 12.14 11.68 -4.31
C ILE A 125 13.23 12.53 -4.96
N MET A 126 13.13 13.85 -4.78
CA MET A 126 14.11 14.84 -5.20
C MET A 126 15.17 15.06 -4.11
N PRO A 127 16.32 15.70 -4.43
CA PRO A 127 17.26 16.21 -3.43
C PRO A 127 16.58 17.06 -2.35
N GLU A 128 17.23 17.14 -1.18
CA GLU A 128 16.84 18.05 -0.10
C GLU A 128 16.72 19.49 -0.60
N LEU A 129 15.74 20.23 -0.08
CA LEU A 129 15.54 21.64 -0.41
C LEU A 129 16.52 22.53 0.37
N ILE A 130 17.68 22.78 -0.22
CA ILE A 130 18.65 23.76 0.31
C ILE A 130 18.18 25.17 -0.09
N ALA A 131 17.79 25.98 0.90
CA ALA A 131 17.49 27.39 0.70
C ALA A 131 18.76 28.24 0.90
N GLU A 132 19.22 28.93 -0.14
CA GLU A 132 20.30 29.92 -0.02
C GLU A 132 19.80 31.14 0.77
N THR A 133 20.54 31.54 1.81
CA THR A 133 20.20 32.72 2.61
C THR A 133 20.66 33.98 1.89
N ILE A 134 19.73 34.70 1.26
CA ILE A 134 20.05 36.00 0.69
C ILE A 134 20.51 36.97 1.77
N THR A 135 21.62 37.66 1.51
CA THR A 135 22.18 38.69 2.38
C THR A 135 22.05 40.06 1.73
N ALA A 136 21.74 41.07 2.55
CA ALA A 136 21.80 42.46 2.11
C ALA A 136 23.25 42.94 2.12
N ASP A 137 23.66 43.64 1.06
CA ASP A 137 24.99 44.25 0.96
C ASP A 137 25.21 45.43 1.94
N ARG A 138 24.19 45.79 2.74
CA ARG A 138 24.20 46.89 3.71
C ARG A 138 23.58 46.46 5.05
N PRO A 139 24.16 46.89 6.19
CA PRO A 139 23.61 46.61 7.52
C PRO A 139 22.36 47.44 7.81
N SER A 140 21.42 46.88 8.58
CA SER A 140 20.25 47.58 9.09
C SER A 140 20.57 48.40 10.35
N PRO A 141 19.87 49.52 10.62
CA PRO A 141 18.86 50.16 9.77
C PRO A 141 19.46 51.11 8.72
N GLN A 142 18.73 51.30 7.61
CA GLN A 142 19.05 52.26 6.54
C GLN A 142 17.99 53.36 6.49
N ALA A 143 18.38 54.61 6.15
CA ALA A 143 17.41 55.69 5.94
C ALA A 143 16.69 55.52 4.60
N ALA A 144 15.38 55.78 4.58
CA ALA A 144 14.56 55.62 3.38
C ALA A 144 15.04 56.53 2.23
N ASN A 145 15.01 56.00 1.00
CA ASN A 145 15.39 56.68 -0.25
C ASN A 145 16.85 57.16 -0.33
N MET A 146 17.75 56.64 0.52
CA MET A 146 19.16 57.10 0.57
C MET A 146 20.13 56.23 -0.25
N ALA A 147 19.84 54.94 -0.45
CA ALA A 147 20.63 54.04 -1.29
C ALA A 147 19.80 52.82 -1.73
N ASP A 148 20.09 52.29 -2.93
CA ASP A 148 19.60 50.97 -3.35
C ASP A 148 20.30 49.88 -2.52
N ILE A 149 19.55 48.93 -1.99
CA ILE A 149 20.07 47.73 -1.32
C ILE A 149 20.17 46.62 -2.36
N ARG A 150 21.34 45.96 -2.46
CA ARG A 150 21.48 44.75 -3.28
C ARG A 150 21.37 43.53 -2.39
N TRP A 151 20.61 42.55 -2.88
CA TRP A 151 20.49 41.24 -2.28
C TRP A 151 21.31 40.26 -3.11
N THR A 152 22.15 39.48 -2.45
CA THR A 152 22.95 38.40 -3.04
C THR A 152 22.61 37.09 -2.35
N SER A 153 22.32 36.04 -3.12
CA SER A 153 22.37 34.66 -2.59
C SER A 153 23.81 34.15 -2.56
#